data_AF-A0A1U9JSQ0-F1
#
_entry.id   AF-A0A1U9JSQ0-F1
#
_cell.length_a   1.000
_cell.length_b   1.000
_cell.length_c   1.000
_cell.angle_alpha   90.00
_cell.angle_beta   90.00
_cell.angle_gamma   90.00
#
_symmetry.space_group_name_H-M   'P 1'
#
loop_
_entity.id
_entity.type
_entity.pdbx_description
1 polymer ?
#
loop_
_entity_poly.entity_id
_entity_poly.type
_entity_poly.pdbx_seq_one_letter_code
_entity_poly.pdbx_strand_id
1 'polypeptide(L)' 'MTRQLLAVMAMFGVCAIVLTGCGRKGALEPPPSATIETNNGQRVEKPKEDRPFILDRLLQ' A
#
# COMPACT_ATOMS: atom_id res chain seq x y z
N MET A 1 11.92 -35.01 22.21
CA MET A 1 11.91 -34.66 20.78
C MET A 1 10.59 -34.03 20.32
N THR A 2 9.43 -34.65 20.53
CA THR A 2 8.11 -34.13 20.06
C THR A 2 7.74 -32.73 20.58
N ARG A 3 8.02 -32.43 21.86
CA ARG A 3 7.75 -31.09 22.45
C ARG A 3 8.56 -29.97 21.82
N GLN A 4 9.81 -30.25 21.43
CA GLN A 4 10.68 -29.27 20.77
C GLN A 4 10.23 -29.00 19.34
N LEU A 5 9.81 -30.05 18.62
CA LEU A 5 9.23 -29.91 17.27
C LEU A 5 7.94 -29.08 17.29
N LEU A 6 7.06 -29.30 18.27
CA LEU A 6 5.84 -28.49 18.44
C LEU A 6 6.14 -27.02 18.72
N ALA A 7 7.14 -26.73 19.57
CA ALA A 7 7.53 -25.35 19.88
C ALA A 7 8.10 -24.62 18.65
N VAL A 8 8.93 -25.30 17.86
CA VAL A 8 9.50 -24.76 16.62
C VAL A 8 8.38 -24.47 15.61
N MET A 9 7.46 -25.40 15.40
CA MET A 9 6.33 -25.20 14.48
C MET A 9 5.42 -24.03 14.92
N ALA A 10 5.16 -23.90 16.22
CA ALA A 10 4.38 -22.79 16.76
C ALA A 10 5.07 -21.43 16.53
N MET A 11 6.40 -21.36 16.72
CA MET A 11 7.18 -20.15 16.47
C MET A 11 7.07 -19.69 15.01
N PHE A 12 7.27 -20.61 14.06
CA PHE A 12 7.14 -20.31 12.62
C PHE A 12 5.73 -19.85 12.26
N GLY A 13 4.70 -20.46 12.84
CA GLY A 13 3.31 -20.05 12.63
C GLY A 13 3.03 -18.61 13.06
N VAL A 14 3.53 -18.20 14.23
CA VAL A 14 3.39 -16.81 14.72
C VAL A 14 4.11 -15.83 13.79
N CYS A 15 5.33 -16.15 13.35
CA CYS A 15 6.07 -15.30 12.41
C CYS A 15 5.32 -15.12 11.08
N ALA A 16 4.75 -16.18 10.53
CA ALA A 16 3.97 -16.12 9.29
C ALA A 16 2.71 -15.25 9.42
N ILE A 17 2.02 -15.32 10.56
CA ILE A 17 0.85 -14.48 10.86
C ILE A 17 1.26 -13.01 10.99
N VAL A 18 2.37 -12.71 11.64
CA VAL A 18 2.87 -11.31 11.76
C VAL A 18 3.26 -10.74 10.40
N LEU A 19 3.99 -11.51 9.59
CA LEU A 19 4.43 -11.07 8.26
C LEU A 19 3.27 -10.85 7.28
N THR A 20 2.23 -11.67 7.36
CA THR A 20 1.02 -11.51 6.53
C THR A 20 0.00 -10.56 7.13
N GLY A 21 0.06 -10.33 8.45
CA GLY A 21 -0.85 -9.50 9.23
C GLY A 21 -0.49 -8.01 9.24
N CYS A 22 0.71 -7.62 8.80
CA CYS A 22 1.14 -6.22 8.66
C CYS A 22 0.45 -5.43 7.52
N GLY A 23 -0.80 -5.76 7.20
CA GLY A 23 -1.74 -4.86 6.54
C GLY A 23 -2.08 -5.27 5.11
N ARG A 24 -3.36 -5.59 4.89
CA ARG A 24 -3.97 -5.41 3.57
C ARG A 24 -3.85 -3.92 3.26
N LYS A 25 -3.12 -3.56 2.21
CA LYS A 25 -3.10 -2.19 1.68
C LYS A 25 -4.54 -1.85 1.26
N GLY A 26 -5.28 -1.17 2.15
CA GLY A 26 -6.59 -0.63 1.84
C GLY A 26 -6.45 0.39 0.71
N ALA A 27 -7.53 0.65 -0.02
CA ALA A 27 -7.56 1.81 -0.90
C ALA A 27 -7.27 3.03 -0.01
N LEU A 28 -6.13 3.68 -0.27
CA LEU A 28 -5.80 4.92 0.40
C LEU A 28 -6.90 5.92 0.06
N GLU A 29 -7.40 6.63 1.07
CA GLU A 29 -8.32 7.72 0.83
C GLU A 29 -7.61 8.73 -0.10
N PRO A 30 -8.22 9.06 -1.25
CA PRO A 30 -7.57 9.96 -2.19
C PRO A 30 -7.35 11.32 -1.54
N PRO A 31 -6.20 11.98 -1.78
CA PRO A 31 -5.97 13.32 -1.24
C PRO A 31 -7.05 14.28 -1.75
N PRO A 32 -7.37 15.36 -1.00
CA PRO A 32 -8.41 16.31 -1.39
C PRO A 32 -8.18 16.94 -2.76
N SER A 33 -6.93 16.94 -3.26
CA SER A 33 -6.53 17.44 -4.58
C SER A 33 -6.67 16.43 -5.73
N ALA A 34 -7.09 15.19 -5.45
CA ALA A 34 -7.23 14.13 -6.46
C ALA A 34 -8.44 14.30 -7.37
N THR A 35 -9.38 15.19 -7.00
CA THR A 35 -10.67 15.33 -7.67
C THR A 35 -10.88 16.80 -8.04
N ILE A 36 -11.44 17.05 -9.21
CA ILE A 36 -11.88 18.38 -9.67
C ILE A 36 -13.39 18.39 -9.88
N GLU A 37 -14.02 19.54 -9.65
CA GLU A 37 -15.43 19.74 -10.01
C GLU A 37 -15.52 20.18 -11.48
N THR A 38 -16.27 19.42 -12.29
CA THR A 38 -16.54 19.80 -13.67
C THR A 38 -17.61 20.89 -13.74
N ASN A 39 -17.75 21.53 -14.89
CA ASN A 39 -18.73 22.60 -15.12
C ASN A 39 -20.19 22.16 -14.86
N ASN A 40 -20.46 20.86 -14.99
CA ASN A 40 -21.76 20.23 -14.70
C ASN A 40 -21.93 19.81 -13.22
N GLY A 41 -21.05 20.24 -12.31
CA GLY A 41 -21.13 19.94 -10.88
C GLY A 41 -20.72 18.51 -10.47
N GLN A 42 -20.24 17.70 -11.41
CA GLN A 42 -19.77 16.34 -11.16
C GLN A 42 -18.30 16.34 -10.69
N ARG A 43 -18.02 15.62 -9.61
CA ARG A 43 -16.66 15.39 -9.12
C ARG A 43 -16.00 14.28 -9.93
N VAL A 44 -14.91 14.60 -10.62
CA VAL A 44 -14.15 13.67 -11.47
C VAL A 44 -12.68 13.64 -11.08
N GLU A 45 -12.02 12.50 -11.30
CA GLU A 45 -10.59 12.36 -11.01
C GLU A 45 -9.78 13.37 -11.83
N LYS A 46 -8.84 14.05 -11.18
CA LYS A 46 -7.99 15.05 -11.82
C LYS A 46 -7.10 14.35 -12.86
N PRO A 47 -7.08 14.81 -14.12
CA PRO A 47 -6.13 14.32 -15.11
C PRO A 47 -4.70 14.42 -14.58
N LYS A 48 -3.96 13.31 -14.58
CA LYS A 48 -2.53 13.32 -14.23
C LYS A 48 -1.76 13.98 -15.36
N GLU A 49 -1.11 15.11 -15.08
CA GLU A 49 -0.08 15.63 -15.96
C GLU A 49 1.18 14.77 -15.81
N ASP A 50 1.72 14.28 -16.92
CA ASP A 50 3.02 13.63 -16.98
C ASP A 50 4.11 14.69 -16.78
N ARG A 51 4.44 14.97 -15.52
CA ARG A 51 5.55 15.85 -15.16
C ARG A 51 6.77 15.01 -14.79
N PRO A 52 7.97 15.35 -15.32
CA PRO A 52 9.19 14.63 -14.97
C PRO A 52 9.41 14.69 -13.47
N PHE A 53 9.67 13.53 -12.86
CA PHE A 53 9.87 13.47 -11.42
C PHE A 53 11.29 13.92 -11.10
N ILE A 54 11.46 14.74 -10.06
CA ILE A 54 12.78 15.31 -9.73
C ILE A 54 13.82 14.21 -9.45
N LEU A 55 13.38 13.04 -8.97
CA LEU A 55 14.24 11.89 -8.70
C LEU A 55 14.60 11.09 -9.95
N ASP A 56 14.02 11.36 -11.12
CA ASP A 56 14.44 10.73 -12.38
C ASP A 56 15.91 11.05 -12.68
N ARG A 57 16.40 12.20 -12.20
CA ARG A 57 17.82 12.61 -12.27
C ARG A 57 18.75 11.76 -11.41
N LEU A 58 18.23 11.04 -10.41
CA LEU A 58 19.01 10.16 -9.54
C LEU A 58 19.13 8.74 -10.09
N LEU A 59 18.34 8.41 -11.11
CA LEU A 59 18.35 7.10 -11.80
C LEU A 59 19.18 7.14 -13.09
N GLN A 60 19.82 8.28 -13.38
CA GLN A 60 20.78 8.51 -14.47
C GLN A 60 22.21 8.39 -13.94
#